data_AF-A0AA43EQD1-F1
#
_entry.id   AF-A0AA43EQD1-F1
#
_cell.length_a   1.000
_cell.length_b   1.000
_cell.length_c   1.000
_cell.angle_alpha   90.00
_cell.angle_beta   90.00
_cell.angle_gamma   90.00
#
_symmetry.space_group_name_H-M   'P 1'
#
loop_
_entity.id
_entity.type
_entity.pdbx_description
1 polymer ?
#
loop_
_entity_poly.entity_id
_entity_poly.type
_entity_poly.pdbx_seq_one_letter_code
_entity_poly.pdbx_strand_id
1 'polypeptide(L)'
;MDTGTEVTLWLESGVAVASSQLSGRREIPLGAQEVVISSGTNGINGIVVTSRRLLGFSSRALTWSKKELDVNEKVLERKILTSFSLIRTDRHLYGFRGINGLWLEEALGVREKVTRFHSNDYGAVFITNERLVGFTPLLGGFASKLLDVHERIVGVENDNGLILVSTTKRTLVFGSRLIGWEEFE
;
A
#
# COMPACT_ATOMS: atom_id res chain seq x y z
N MET A 1 -5.72 -20.83 -7.63
CA MET A 1 -6.15 -20.24 -8.92
C MET A 1 -5.15 -19.17 -9.26
N ASP A 2 -4.48 -19.32 -10.40
CA ASP A 2 -3.54 -18.33 -10.89
C ASP A 2 -4.36 -17.09 -11.27
N THR A 3 -4.42 -16.12 -10.36
CA THR A 3 -5.17 -14.87 -10.59
C THR A 3 -4.29 -13.99 -11.45
N GLY A 4 -4.30 -14.30 -12.75
CA GLY A 4 -3.62 -13.51 -13.76
C GLY A 4 -3.98 -12.04 -13.62
N THR A 5 -3.04 -11.18 -13.98
CA THR A 5 -3.25 -9.74 -13.93
C THR A 5 -4.44 -9.36 -14.83
N GLU A 6 -5.47 -8.74 -14.26
CA GLU A 6 -6.68 -8.30 -14.98
C GLU A 6 -6.45 -6.99 -15.77
N VAL A 7 -5.42 -6.23 -15.38
CA VAL A 7 -5.14 -4.88 -15.87
C VAL A 7 -3.89 -4.88 -16.74
N THR A 8 -4.00 -4.39 -17.96
CA THR A 8 -2.83 -3.99 -18.76
C THR A 8 -2.61 -2.49 -18.59
N LEU A 9 -1.36 -2.07 -18.43
CA LEU A 9 -1.00 -0.68 -18.22
C LEU A 9 0.20 -0.29 -19.09
N TRP A 10 0.10 0.86 -19.74
CA TRP A 10 1.16 1.42 -20.57
C TRP A 10 1.11 2.95 -20.59
N LEU A 11 2.14 3.56 -21.16
CA LEU A 11 2.27 5.01 -21.27
C LEU A 11 2.20 5.42 -22.75
N GLU A 12 1.40 6.43 -23.06
CA GLU A 12 1.31 7.05 -24.39
C GLU A 12 1.49 8.56 -24.22
N SER A 13 2.42 9.18 -24.97
CA SER A 13 2.66 10.63 -25.06
C SER A 13 1.88 11.54 -24.08
N GLY A 14 2.31 11.58 -22.81
CA GLY A 14 1.73 12.44 -21.78
C GLY A 14 0.48 11.89 -21.08
N VAL A 15 0.19 10.60 -21.20
CA VAL A 15 -0.98 9.93 -20.63
C VAL A 15 -0.57 8.56 -20.09
N ALA A 16 -1.10 8.20 -18.92
CA ALA A 16 -1.08 6.82 -18.44
C ALA A 16 -2.39 6.13 -18.84
N VAL A 17 -2.26 4.97 -19.48
CA VAL A 17 -3.40 4.20 -19.99
C VAL A 17 -3.48 2.87 -19.25
N ALA A 18 -4.70 2.54 -18.80
CA ALA A 18 -5.03 1.25 -18.24
C ALA A 18 -6.19 0.64 -19.03
N SER A 19 -6.15 -0.67 -19.21
CA SER A 19 -7.23 -1.42 -19.86
C SER A 19 -7.50 -2.70 -19.09
N SER A 20 -8.78 -3.02 -18.95
CA SER A 20 -9.27 -4.30 -18.44
C SER A 20 -10.51 -4.72 -19.23
N GLN A 21 -10.89 -5.98 -19.15
CA GLN A 21 -12.11 -6.48 -19.82
C GLN A 21 -13.36 -5.72 -19.38
N LEU A 22 -13.44 -5.33 -18.10
CA LEU A 22 -14.62 -4.69 -17.53
C LEU A 22 -14.66 -3.17 -17.77
N SER A 23 -13.53 -2.48 -17.60
CA SER A 23 -13.47 -1.01 -17.75
C SER A 23 -13.32 -0.56 -19.19
N GLY A 24 -12.85 -1.45 -20.08
CA GLY A 24 -12.22 -1.06 -21.33
C GLY A 24 -11.00 -0.17 -21.08
N ARG A 25 -10.65 0.63 -22.09
CA ARG A 25 -9.55 1.60 -22.02
C ARG A 25 -9.95 2.81 -21.16
N ARG A 26 -9.07 3.17 -20.22
CA ARG A 26 -9.19 4.31 -19.32
C ARG A 26 -7.87 5.04 -19.24
N GLU A 27 -7.93 6.36 -19.27
CA GLU A 27 -6.77 7.22 -19.39
C GLU A 27 -6.74 8.25 -18.27
N ILE A 28 -5.55 8.64 -17.87
CA ILE A 28 -5.33 9.81 -17.02
C ILE A 28 -4.16 10.63 -17.58
N PRO A 29 -4.34 11.93 -17.84
CA PRO A 29 -3.28 12.77 -18.37
C PRO A 29 -2.18 12.98 -17.32
N LEU A 30 -0.93 12.91 -17.76
CA LEU A 30 0.24 13.35 -17.04
C LEU A 30 0.41 14.87 -17.21
N GLY A 31 0.84 15.54 -16.17
CA GLY A 31 1.12 16.97 -16.20
C GLY A 31 2.36 17.30 -17.01
N ALA A 32 2.49 18.56 -17.43
CA ALA A 32 3.69 19.04 -18.11
C ALA A 32 4.94 18.78 -17.25
N GLN A 33 5.97 18.18 -17.85
CA GLN A 33 7.22 17.78 -17.18
C GLN A 33 7.05 16.78 -16.03
N GLU A 34 5.89 16.15 -15.89
CA GLU A 34 5.70 15.04 -14.96
C GLU A 34 6.41 13.80 -15.52
N VAL A 35 7.34 13.24 -14.76
CA VAL A 35 8.12 12.07 -15.19
C VAL A 35 7.58 10.83 -14.52
N VAL A 36 7.32 9.77 -15.29
CA VAL A 36 6.99 8.46 -14.71
C VAL A 36 8.27 7.81 -14.19
N ILE A 37 8.29 7.53 -12.89
CA ILE A 37 9.40 6.87 -12.20
C ILE A 37 9.27 5.36 -12.33
N SER A 38 8.05 4.83 -12.13
CA SER A 38 7.79 3.40 -12.30
C SER A 38 6.30 3.15 -12.56
N SER A 39 5.99 1.99 -13.15
CA SER A 39 4.60 1.54 -13.31
C SER A 39 4.51 0.02 -13.19
N GLY A 40 3.32 -0.51 -12.92
CA GLY A 40 3.13 -1.94 -12.75
C GLY A 40 1.69 -2.31 -12.45
N THR A 41 1.38 -3.59 -12.56
CA THR A 41 0.04 -4.14 -12.44
C THR A 41 0.09 -5.47 -11.69
N ASN A 42 -0.95 -5.74 -10.91
CA ASN A 42 -1.20 -7.07 -10.33
C ASN A 42 -2.67 -7.17 -9.94
N GLY A 43 -3.31 -8.31 -10.24
CA GLY A 43 -4.73 -8.51 -10.06
C GLY A 43 -5.55 -7.37 -10.65
N ILE A 44 -6.32 -6.68 -9.82
CA ILE A 44 -7.23 -5.59 -10.21
C ILE A 44 -6.56 -4.21 -10.24
N ASN A 45 -5.29 -4.12 -9.86
CA ASN A 45 -4.58 -2.87 -9.63
C ASN A 45 -3.64 -2.53 -10.80
N GLY A 46 -3.66 -1.26 -11.22
CA GLY A 46 -2.61 -0.65 -12.01
C GLY A 46 -2.04 0.56 -11.26
N ILE A 47 -0.73 0.60 -11.05
CA ILE A 47 -0.07 1.66 -10.29
C ILE A 47 0.95 2.36 -11.18
N VAL A 48 0.93 3.69 -11.18
CA VAL A 48 1.96 4.54 -11.76
C VAL A 48 2.49 5.47 -10.68
N VAL A 49 3.80 5.47 -10.52
CA VAL A 49 4.51 6.41 -9.65
C VAL A 49 5.16 7.45 -10.53
N THR A 50 4.86 8.71 -10.27
CA THR A 50 5.46 9.83 -10.99
C THR A 50 6.29 10.70 -10.07
N SER A 51 6.98 11.69 -10.64
CA SER A 51 7.72 12.71 -9.89
C SER A 51 6.83 13.66 -9.08
N ARG A 52 5.50 13.53 -9.14
CA ARG A 52 4.55 14.44 -8.48
C ARG A 52 3.44 13.73 -7.72
N ARG A 53 3.05 12.53 -8.13
CA ARG A 53 1.87 11.85 -7.60
C ARG A 53 1.92 10.35 -7.83
N LEU A 54 1.09 9.68 -7.06
CA LEU A 54 0.75 8.28 -7.20
C LEU A 54 -0.57 8.20 -7.96
N LEU A 55 -0.60 7.41 -9.03
CA LEU A 55 -1.80 7.14 -9.80
C LEU A 55 -2.17 5.68 -9.58
N GLY A 56 -3.44 5.45 -9.20
CA GLY A 56 -3.99 4.12 -8.97
C GLY A 56 -5.19 3.90 -9.86
N PHE A 57 -5.10 2.90 -10.73
CA PHE A 57 -6.20 2.39 -11.52
C PHE A 57 -6.77 1.13 -10.85
N SER A 58 -8.09 1.02 -10.86
CA SER A 58 -8.79 -0.19 -10.42
C SER A 58 -9.75 -0.70 -11.51
N SER A 59 -9.62 -1.98 -11.87
CA SER A 59 -10.59 -2.66 -12.74
C SER A 59 -11.96 -2.85 -12.07
N ARG A 60 -12.06 -2.71 -10.73
CA ARG A 60 -13.32 -2.83 -9.98
C ARG A 60 -14.03 -1.49 -9.81
N ALA A 61 -13.28 -0.41 -9.55
CA ALA A 61 -13.81 0.94 -9.51
C ALA A 61 -13.94 1.57 -10.91
N LEU A 62 -13.40 0.92 -11.95
CA LEU A 62 -13.47 1.31 -13.36
C LEU A 62 -12.85 2.68 -13.67
N THR A 63 -11.99 3.17 -12.79
CA THR A 63 -11.46 4.54 -12.85
C THR A 63 -10.04 4.63 -12.29
N TRP A 64 -9.42 5.77 -12.60
CA TRP A 64 -8.18 6.23 -11.98
C TRP A 64 -8.49 7.07 -10.75
N SER A 65 -7.64 6.97 -9.74
CA SER A 65 -7.52 7.95 -8.66
C SER A 65 -6.07 8.36 -8.49
N LYS A 66 -5.86 9.51 -7.83
CA LYS A 66 -4.55 10.09 -7.64
C LYS A 66 -4.32 10.51 -6.20
N LYS A 67 -3.05 10.50 -5.80
CA LYS A 67 -2.57 11.09 -4.56
C LYS A 67 -1.33 11.90 -4.85
N GLU A 68 -1.38 13.21 -4.60
CA GLU A 68 -0.22 14.08 -4.76
C GLU A 68 0.84 13.74 -3.71
N LEU A 69 2.10 13.75 -4.12
CA LEU A 69 3.26 13.61 -3.24
C LEU A 69 3.68 14.98 -2.72
N ASP A 70 4.29 15.01 -1.55
CA ASP A 70 4.90 16.22 -1.03
C ASP A 70 6.12 16.65 -1.86
N VAL A 71 6.49 17.92 -1.73
CA VAL A 71 7.70 18.46 -2.35
C VAL A 71 8.93 17.69 -1.85
N ASN A 72 9.68 17.15 -2.81
CA ASN A 72 10.89 16.33 -2.62
C ASN A 72 10.67 15.01 -1.88
N GLU A 73 9.43 14.54 -1.75
CA GLU A 73 9.14 13.22 -1.21
C GLU A 73 9.66 12.12 -2.16
N LYS A 74 10.36 11.14 -1.60
CA LYS A 74 11.02 10.08 -2.38
C LYS A 74 10.34 8.75 -2.13
N VAL A 75 9.87 8.12 -3.20
CA VAL A 75 9.39 6.74 -3.15
C VAL A 75 10.59 5.80 -2.94
N LEU A 76 10.53 5.02 -1.87
CA LEU A 76 11.60 4.11 -1.45
C LEU A 76 11.28 2.66 -1.78
N GLU A 77 10.00 2.28 -1.69
CA GLU A 77 9.57 0.90 -1.88
C GLU A 77 8.13 0.87 -2.39
N ARG A 78 7.82 -0.13 -3.24
CA ARG A 78 6.48 -0.37 -3.76
C ARG A 78 6.17 -1.85 -3.73
N LYS A 79 4.93 -2.20 -3.43
CA LYS A 79 4.41 -3.57 -3.55
C LYS A 79 3.01 -3.56 -4.12
N ILE A 80 2.83 -4.19 -5.29
CA ILE A 80 1.54 -4.27 -5.99
C ILE A 80 1.01 -5.67 -5.76
N LEU A 81 -0.06 -5.79 -4.97
CA LEU A 81 -0.72 -7.05 -4.64
C LEU A 81 -2.03 -7.16 -5.43
N THR A 82 -2.64 -8.34 -5.39
CA THR A 82 -3.83 -8.64 -6.21
C THR A 82 -5.01 -7.73 -5.88
N SER A 83 -5.24 -7.41 -4.61
CA SER A 83 -6.42 -6.65 -4.11
C SER A 83 -6.09 -5.24 -3.61
N PHE A 84 -4.81 -4.93 -3.35
CA PHE A 84 -4.35 -3.61 -2.92
C PHE A 84 -2.90 -3.35 -3.34
N SER A 85 -2.42 -2.14 -3.18
CA SER A 85 -1.01 -1.81 -3.40
C SER A 85 -0.48 -0.90 -2.31
N LEU A 86 0.81 -1.00 -2.05
CA LEU A 86 1.49 -0.25 -1.01
C LEU A 86 2.67 0.51 -1.61
N ILE A 87 2.82 1.75 -1.19
CA ILE A 87 3.95 2.60 -1.54
C ILE A 87 4.49 3.21 -0.27
N ARG A 88 5.78 3.03 -0.02
CA ARG A 88 6.49 3.67 1.08
C ARG A 88 7.40 4.74 0.53
N THR A 89 7.32 5.91 1.15
CA THR A 89 8.24 7.02 0.89
C THR A 89 9.12 7.27 2.11
N ASP A 90 9.92 8.33 2.06
CA ASP A 90 10.65 8.86 3.21
C ASP A 90 9.76 9.68 4.18
N ARG A 91 8.47 9.87 3.88
CA ARG A 91 7.54 10.66 4.71
C ARG A 91 6.20 10.00 5.00
N HIS A 92 5.74 9.10 4.14
CA HIS A 92 4.41 8.53 4.21
C HIS A 92 4.41 7.05 3.83
N LEU A 93 3.40 6.37 4.33
CA LEU A 93 2.93 5.08 3.85
C LEU A 93 1.64 5.33 3.09
N TYR A 94 1.56 4.85 1.85
CA TYR A 94 0.37 4.94 1.03
C TYR A 94 -0.18 3.56 0.76
N GLY A 95 -1.50 3.43 0.87
CA GLY A 95 -2.25 2.22 0.56
C GLY A 95 -3.31 2.49 -0.49
N PHE A 96 -3.20 1.85 -1.65
CA PHE A 96 -4.24 1.85 -2.66
C PHE A 96 -5.15 0.65 -2.48
N ARG A 97 -6.41 0.89 -2.19
CA ARG A 97 -7.45 -0.13 -2.09
C ARG A 97 -8.01 -0.40 -3.48
N GLY A 98 -7.67 -1.55 -4.05
CA GLY A 98 -8.11 -1.91 -5.40
C GLY A 98 -9.62 -2.01 -5.52
N ILE A 99 -10.31 -2.56 -4.52
CA ILE A 99 -11.76 -2.83 -4.61
C ILE A 99 -12.58 -1.56 -4.86
N ASN A 100 -12.20 -0.42 -4.28
CA ASN A 100 -12.89 0.85 -4.42
C ASN A 100 -12.07 1.96 -5.09
N GLY A 101 -10.83 1.66 -5.50
CA GLY A 101 -9.95 2.59 -6.20
C GLY A 101 -9.49 3.77 -5.33
N LEU A 102 -9.36 3.58 -4.01
CA LEU A 102 -9.07 4.66 -3.06
C LEU A 102 -7.62 4.66 -2.59
N TRP A 103 -6.97 5.82 -2.57
CA TRP A 103 -5.72 6.04 -1.85
C TRP A 103 -5.98 6.42 -0.39
N LEU A 104 -5.25 5.77 0.50
CA LEU A 104 -5.14 6.10 1.91
C LEU A 104 -3.67 6.40 2.23
N GLU A 105 -3.44 7.17 3.28
CA GLU A 105 -2.09 7.52 3.72
C GLU A 105 -1.96 7.46 5.24
N GLU A 106 -0.73 7.25 5.70
CA GLU A 106 -0.28 7.41 7.07
C GLU A 106 1.06 8.14 7.06
N ALA A 107 1.14 9.25 7.80
CA ALA A 107 2.38 10.00 7.92
C ALA A 107 3.39 9.27 8.82
N LEU A 108 4.66 9.32 8.45
CA LEU A 108 5.78 8.91 9.28
C LEU A 108 6.33 10.13 10.04
N GLY A 109 6.73 9.92 11.29
CA GLY A 109 7.49 10.92 12.03
C GLY A 109 8.78 11.34 11.32
N VAL A 110 9.27 12.55 11.59
CA VAL A 110 10.48 13.11 10.93
C VAL A 110 11.72 12.22 11.06
N ARG A 111 11.81 11.45 12.16
CA ARG A 111 12.89 10.49 12.43
C ARG A 111 12.41 9.04 12.39
N GLU A 112 11.15 8.82 12.06
CA GLU A 112 10.55 7.50 11.97
C GLU A 112 11.02 6.84 10.68
N LYS A 113 11.55 5.62 10.80
CA LYS A 113 12.04 4.82 9.69
C LYS A 113 11.44 3.44 9.75
N VAL A 114 10.89 2.99 8.63
CA VAL A 114 10.51 1.60 8.45
C VAL A 114 11.77 0.74 8.42
N THR A 115 11.88 -0.20 9.35
CA THR A 115 12.99 -1.14 9.50
C THR A 115 12.69 -2.49 8.87
N ARG A 116 11.41 -2.91 8.89
CA ARG A 116 10.93 -4.13 8.24
C ARG A 116 9.52 -3.93 7.71
N PHE A 117 9.17 -4.73 6.72
CA PHE A 117 7.88 -4.69 6.06
C PHE A 117 7.43 -6.12 5.78
N HIS A 118 6.20 -6.45 6.19
CA HIS A 118 5.57 -7.74 5.96
C HIS A 118 4.19 -7.55 5.36
N SER A 119 3.81 -8.41 4.43
CA SER A 119 2.48 -8.41 3.84
C SER A 119 2.03 -9.81 3.46
N ASN A 120 0.73 -9.97 3.37
CA ASN A 120 0.06 -11.12 2.77
C ASN A 120 -1.06 -10.61 1.85
N ASP A 121 -1.91 -11.50 1.35
CA ASP A 121 -3.01 -11.15 0.42
C ASP A 121 -4.12 -10.31 1.07
N TYR A 122 -4.12 -10.19 2.40
CA TYR A 122 -5.18 -9.61 3.21
C TYR A 122 -4.76 -8.34 3.97
N GLY A 123 -3.47 -8.02 4.00
CA GLY A 123 -2.98 -6.83 4.70
C GLY A 123 -1.47 -6.76 4.77
N ALA A 124 -1.00 -5.75 5.48
CA ALA A 124 0.43 -5.55 5.71
C ALA A 124 0.72 -4.89 7.06
N VAL A 125 1.95 -5.09 7.52
CA VAL A 125 2.51 -4.44 8.69
C VAL A 125 3.86 -3.84 8.31
N PHE A 126 4.00 -2.55 8.59
CA PHE A 126 5.26 -1.82 8.59
C PHE A 126 5.77 -1.74 10.02
N ILE A 127 7.02 -2.16 10.24
CA ILE A 127 7.69 -2.11 11.53
C ILE A 127 8.63 -0.91 11.50
N THR A 128 8.33 0.11 12.29
CA THR A 128 9.20 1.30 12.41
C THR A 128 10.04 1.22 13.67
N ASN A 129 10.94 2.18 13.83
CA ASN A 129 11.68 2.38 15.08
C ASN A 129 10.83 3.02 16.20
N GLU A 130 9.56 3.35 15.94
CA GLU A 130 8.66 4.01 16.90
C GLU A 130 7.38 3.20 17.17
N ARG A 131 6.86 2.50 16.15
CA ARG A 131 5.57 1.81 16.22
C ARG A 131 5.43 0.74 15.13
N LEU A 132 4.39 -0.06 15.27
CA LEU A 132 3.85 -0.88 14.19
C LEU A 132 2.76 -0.09 13.48
N VAL A 133 2.74 -0.16 12.15
CA VAL A 133 1.67 0.41 11.33
C VAL A 133 1.10 -0.70 10.45
N GLY A 134 -0.15 -1.07 10.71
CA GLY A 134 -0.89 -2.04 9.91
C GLY A 134 -1.73 -1.35 8.83
N PHE A 135 -1.89 -2.01 7.68
CA PHE A 135 -2.82 -1.62 6.63
C PHE A 135 -3.76 -2.78 6.26
N THR A 136 -5.07 -2.55 6.30
CA THR A 136 -6.07 -3.49 5.79
C THR A 136 -6.85 -2.93 4.59
N PRO A 137 -7.02 -3.68 3.50
CA PRO A 137 -7.71 -3.21 2.30
C PRO A 137 -9.23 -3.40 2.34
N LEU A 138 -9.76 -4.26 3.22
CA LEU A 138 -11.18 -4.66 3.21
C LEU A 138 -12.06 -3.75 4.06
N LEU A 139 -11.86 -3.76 5.38
CA LEU A 139 -12.73 -3.06 6.34
C LEU A 139 -12.10 -1.80 6.95
N GLY A 140 -10.77 -1.63 6.84
CA GLY A 140 -10.05 -0.56 7.51
C GLY A 140 -9.21 0.30 6.58
N GLY A 141 -8.20 0.92 7.19
CA GLY A 141 -7.16 1.70 6.56
C GLY A 141 -5.86 1.46 7.31
N PHE A 142 -5.13 2.54 7.61
CA PHE A 142 -3.97 2.45 8.48
C PHE A 142 -4.40 2.42 9.95
N ALA A 143 -3.74 1.60 10.74
CA ALA A 143 -3.88 1.56 12.19
C ALA A 143 -2.50 1.35 12.83
N SER A 144 -2.19 2.09 13.88
CA SER A 144 -0.88 2.04 14.52
C SER A 144 -0.93 1.52 15.95
N LYS A 145 0.18 0.91 16.39
CA LYS A 145 0.40 0.45 17.75
C LYS A 145 1.81 0.82 18.19
N LEU A 146 1.91 1.63 19.24
CA LEU A 146 3.20 2.05 19.80
C LEU A 146 3.94 0.85 20.40
N LEU A 147 5.26 0.83 20.21
CA LEU A 147 6.16 -0.10 20.89
C LEU A 147 6.72 0.58 22.14
N ASP A 148 6.89 -0.18 23.23
CA ASP A 148 7.61 0.36 24.38
C ASP A 148 9.10 0.52 24.07
N VAL A 149 9.77 1.43 24.79
CA VAL A 149 11.20 1.76 24.61
C VAL A 149 12.14 0.53 24.64
N HIS A 150 11.78 -0.51 25.40
CA HIS A 150 12.56 -1.75 25.53
C HIS A 150 11.89 -2.96 24.87
N GLU A 151 10.75 -2.76 24.20
CA GLU A 151 10.05 -3.82 23.49
C GLU A 151 10.73 -4.08 22.14
N ARG A 152 11.06 -5.35 21.89
CA ARG A 152 11.73 -5.75 20.64
C ARG A 152 10.86 -6.74 19.89
N ILE A 153 10.82 -6.62 18.57
CA ILE A 153 10.17 -7.61 17.71
C ILE A 153 11.02 -8.88 17.65
N VAL A 154 10.46 -10.01 18.05
CA VAL A 154 11.11 -11.32 18.01
C VAL A 154 10.64 -12.18 16.83
N GLY A 155 9.42 -11.97 16.34
CA GLY A 155 8.87 -12.75 15.23
C GLY A 155 7.75 -12.01 14.49
N VAL A 156 7.59 -12.37 13.21
CA VAL A 156 6.44 -11.95 12.40
C VAL A 156 5.96 -13.15 11.60
N GLU A 157 4.71 -13.53 11.79
CA GLU A 157 4.12 -14.73 11.21
C GLU A 157 2.81 -14.40 10.49
N ASN A 158 2.45 -15.21 9.49
CA ASN A 158 1.17 -15.14 8.81
C ASN A 158 0.34 -16.37 9.20
N ASP A 159 -0.86 -16.14 9.71
CA ASP A 159 -1.81 -17.23 10.00
C ASP A 159 -3.21 -16.86 9.49
N ASN A 160 -3.72 -17.64 8.53
CA ASN A 160 -5.10 -17.51 8.04
C ASN A 160 -5.55 -16.08 7.67
N GLY A 161 -4.66 -15.28 7.10
CA GLY A 161 -4.92 -13.88 6.71
C GLY A 161 -4.75 -12.86 7.84
N LEU A 162 -4.27 -13.30 8.99
CA LEU A 162 -3.74 -12.48 10.07
C LEU A 162 -2.22 -12.36 9.93
N ILE A 163 -1.69 -11.27 10.46
CA ILE A 163 -0.27 -11.02 10.69
C ILE A 163 -0.09 -10.94 12.19
N LEU A 164 0.69 -11.87 12.74
CA LEU A 164 1.05 -11.93 14.13
C LEU A 164 2.44 -11.32 14.29
N VAL A 165 2.58 -10.37 15.19
CA VAL A 165 3.84 -9.73 15.53
C VAL A 165 4.15 -10.03 16.98
N SER A 166 5.06 -10.98 17.19
CA SER A 166 5.51 -11.34 18.53
C SER A 166 6.62 -10.39 18.95
N THR A 167 6.47 -9.83 20.15
CA THR A 167 7.48 -8.98 20.78
C THR A 167 8.05 -9.66 22.02
N THR A 168 9.05 -9.05 22.65
CA THR A 168 9.56 -9.51 23.96
C THR A 168 8.56 -9.36 25.10
N LYS A 169 7.39 -8.76 24.87
CA LYS A 169 6.39 -8.44 25.91
C LYS A 169 5.00 -8.99 25.64
N ARG A 170 4.62 -9.15 24.37
CA ARG A 170 3.24 -9.43 23.96
C ARG A 170 3.21 -9.93 22.52
N THR A 171 2.06 -10.47 22.13
CA THR A 171 1.73 -10.74 20.74
C THR A 171 0.70 -9.75 20.25
N LEU A 172 1.00 -9.09 19.13
CA LEU A 172 0.11 -8.14 18.47
C LEU A 172 -0.44 -8.77 17.20
N VAL A 173 -1.76 -8.79 17.06
CA VAL A 173 -2.45 -9.42 15.94
C VAL A 173 -3.12 -8.36 15.09
N PHE A 174 -2.91 -8.46 13.78
CA PHE A 174 -3.48 -7.56 12.80
C PHE A 174 -4.06 -8.34 11.62
N GLY A 175 -5.18 -7.90 11.04
CA GLY A 175 -5.77 -8.63 9.93
C GLY A 175 -7.00 -7.98 9.34
N SER A 176 -7.36 -8.40 8.12
CA SER A 176 -8.42 -7.78 7.29
C SER A 176 -9.81 -7.68 7.92
N ARG A 177 -10.10 -8.52 8.92
CA ARG A 177 -11.39 -8.56 9.64
C ARG A 177 -11.38 -7.73 10.93
N LEU A 178 -10.22 -7.20 11.31
CA LEU A 178 -10.03 -6.36 12.48
C LEU A 178 -10.08 -4.88 12.06
N ILE A 179 -10.65 -4.05 12.92
CA ILE A 179 -10.66 -2.59 12.74
C ILE A 179 -9.29 -1.98 13.12
N GLY A 180 -8.47 -2.72 13.88
CA GLY A 180 -7.16 -2.29 14.34
C GLY A 180 -6.34 -3.47 14.87
N TRP A 181 -5.54 -3.21 15.90
CA TRP A 181 -4.68 -4.19 16.54
C TRP A 181 -5.37 -4.85 17.73
N GLU A 182 -5.28 -6.18 17.80
CA GLU A 182 -5.55 -6.95 19.01
C GLU A 182 -4.24 -7.29 19.72
N GLU A 183 -4.30 -7.45 21.03
CA GLU A 183 -3.13 -7.62 21.89
C GLU A 183 -3.36 -8.74 22.91
N PHE A 184 -2.36 -9.59 23.05
CA PHE A 184 -2.34 -10.73 23.97
C PHE A 184 -0.99 -10.75 24.69
N GLU A 185 -0.99 -11.09 25.98
CA GLU A 185 0.23 -11.25 26.80
C GLU A 185 0.96 -12.57 26.50
#